data_AF-A0A1X7SL07-F1
#
_entry.id   AF-A0A1X7SL07-F1
#
_cell.length_a   1.000
_cell.length_b   1.000
_cell.length_c   1.000
_cell.angle_alpha   90.00
_cell.angle_beta   90.00
_cell.angle_gamma   90.00
#
_symmetry.space_group_name_H-M   'P 1'
#
loop_
_entity.id
_entity.type
_entity.pdbx_description
1 polymer ?
#
loop_
_entity_poly.entity_id
_entity_poly.type
_entity_poly.pdbx_seq_one_letter_code
_entity_poly.pdbx_strand_id
1 'polypeptide(L)' 'LFFDAFWCTYKDNPLEGRNIIIASFCPQVFGLYVVKLCICLALVGGVQYVDESGTRVRGDCHLLLVGDPVSLPYTY' A
#
# COMPACT_ATOMS: atom_id res chain seq x y z
N LEU A 1 6.05 -1.92 21.34
CA LEU A 1 7.46 -1.51 21.55
C LEU A 1 8.13 -1.01 20.26
N PHE A 2 8.34 -1.83 19.22
CA PHE A 2 8.93 -1.33 17.95
C PHE A 2 7.97 -0.42 17.15
N PHE A 3 6.73 -0.85 16.96
CA PHE A 3 5.71 -0.08 16.25
C PHE A 3 5.48 1.30 16.89
N ASP A 4 5.32 1.33 18.23
CA ASP A 4 5.12 2.57 18.96
C ASP A 4 6.35 3.49 18.88
N ALA A 5 7.56 2.94 19.01
CA ALA A 5 8.79 3.71 18.87
C ALA A 5 8.96 4.30 17.47
N PHE A 6 8.61 3.53 16.43
CA PHE A 6 8.63 3.99 15.05
C PHE A 6 7.70 5.19 14.87
N TRP A 7 6.44 5.10 15.30
CA TRP A 7 5.49 6.21 15.14
C TRP A 7 5.75 7.38 16.08
N CYS A 8 6.35 7.16 17.25
CA CYS A 8 6.89 8.24 18.08
C CYS A 8 7.99 9.02 17.33
N THR A 9 8.85 8.33 16.59
CA THR A 9 9.93 8.96 15.81
C THR A 9 9.40 9.83 14.67
N TYR A 10 8.31 9.40 14.02
CA TYR A 10 7.69 10.12 12.89
C TYR A 10 6.43 10.90 13.30
N LYS A 11 6.26 11.23 14.59
CA LYS A 11 5.04 11.87 15.10
C LYS A 11 4.74 13.21 14.42
N ASP A 12 5.77 14.01 14.17
CA ASP A 12 5.64 15.34 13.57
C ASP A 12 5.48 15.29 12.04
N ASN A 13 5.90 14.19 11.40
CA ASN A 13 5.74 13.98 9.96
C ASN A 13 5.44 12.50 9.65
N PRO A 14 4.19 12.05 9.84
CA PRO A 14 3.82 10.65 9.66
C PRO A 14 3.94 10.18 8.19
N LEU A 15 3.89 11.10 7.23
CA LEU A 15 4.07 10.78 5.81
C LEU A 15 5.49 10.30 5.52
N GLU A 16 6.49 10.76 6.28
CA GLU A 16 7.86 10.28 6.15
C GLU A 16 8.01 8.85 6.67
N GLY A 17 7.40 8.53 7.82
CA GLY A 17 7.32 7.16 8.31
C GLY A 17 6.62 6.23 7.30
N ARG A 18 5.52 6.69 6.70
CA ARG A 18 4.85 5.97 5.61
C ARG A 18 5.80 5.68 4.43
N ASN A 19 6.64 6.64 4.04
CA ASN A 19 7.60 6.47 2.95
C ASN A 19 8.58 5.31 3.23
N ILE A 20 9.05 5.19 4.48
CA ILE A 20 9.93 4.10 4.91
C ILE A 20 9.22 2.74 4.80
N ILE A 21 7.96 2.66 5.23
CA ILE A 21 7.17 1.42 5.14
C ILE A 21 7.00 1.01 3.67
N ILE A 22 6.63 1.95 2.79
CA ILE A 22 6.43 1.69 1.37
C ILE A 22 7.74 1.30 0.67
N ALA A 23 8.86 1.93 1.04
CA ALA A 23 10.17 1.59 0.52
C ALA A 23 10.59 0.16 0.92
N SER A 24 10.22 -0.27 2.13
CA SER A 24 10.48 -1.63 2.61
C SER A 24 9.60 -2.70 1.97
N PHE A 25 8.53 -2.31 1.27
CA PHE A 25 7.63 -3.22 0.57
C PHE A 25 8.20 -3.60 -0.81
N CYS A 26 8.40 -4.90 -1.04
CA CYS A 26 9.06 -5.45 -2.23
C CYS A 26 10.39 -4.72 -2.56
N PRO A 27 11.40 -4.79 -1.66
CA PRO A 27 12.62 -3.99 -1.79
C PRO A 27 13.45 -4.35 -3.03
N GLN A 28 13.26 -5.54 -3.60
CA GLN A 28 13.92 -5.98 -4.83
C GLN A 28 13.42 -5.22 -6.08
N VAL A 29 12.25 -4.57 -5.99
CA VAL A 29 11.68 -3.77 -7.07
C VAL A 29 12.08 -2.32 -6.87
N PHE A 30 12.98 -1.81 -7.71
CA PHE A 30 13.39 -0.41 -7.68
C PHE A 30 12.30 0.50 -8.27
N GLY A 31 12.06 1.65 -7.63
CA GLY A 31 11.05 2.61 -8.07
C GLY A 31 9.61 2.17 -7.78
N LEU A 32 8.68 2.59 -8.65
CA LEU A 32 7.24 2.27 -8.58
C LEU A 32 6.56 2.62 -7.25
N TYR A 33 7.03 3.69 -6.59
CA TYR A 33 6.52 4.10 -5.27
C TYR A 33 4.99 4.20 -5.23
N VAL A 34 4.38 4.82 -6.24
CA VAL A 34 2.92 4.99 -6.32
C VAL A 34 2.21 3.63 -6.43
N VAL A 35 2.74 2.71 -7.23
CA VAL A 35 2.17 1.35 -7.37
C VAL A 35 2.27 0.59 -6.06
N LYS A 36 3.44 0.64 -5.40
CA LYS A 36 3.64 0.02 -4.08
C LYS A 36 2.68 0.60 -3.04
N LEU A 37 2.50 1.92 -3.01
CA LEU A 37 1.54 2.58 -2.14
C LEU A 37 0.11 2.09 -2.40
N CYS A 38 -0.33 2.02 -3.67
CA CYS A 38 -1.66 1.50 -4.02
C CYS A 38 -1.86 0.06 -3.55
N ILE A 39 -0.85 -0.80 -3.71
CA ILE A 39 -0.90 -2.18 -3.25
C ILE A 39 -1.00 -2.23 -1.72
N CYS A 40 -0.17 -1.47 -1.00
CA CYS A 40 -0.25 -1.41 0.46
C CYS A 40 -1.63 -0.94 0.95
N LEU A 41 -2.23 0.07 0.30
CA LEU A 41 -3.57 0.54 0.63
C LEU A 41 -4.64 -0.54 0.38
N ALA A 42 -4.53 -1.27 -0.74
CA ALA A 42 -5.41 -2.38 -1.04
C ALA A 42 -5.30 -3.51 0.00
N LEU A 43 -4.09 -3.77 0.53
CA LEU A 43 -3.85 -4.77 1.58
C LEU A 43 -4.38 -4.35 2.96
N VAL A 44 -4.24 -3.07 3.31
CA VAL A 44 -4.84 -2.52 4.54
C VAL A 44 -6.36 -2.62 4.49
N GLY A 45 -6.94 -2.54 3.29
CA GLY A 45 -8.38 -2.54 3.08
C GLY A 45 -8.99 -1.18 3.37
N GLY A 46 -10.26 -1.03 3.02
CA GLY A 46 -11.02 0.18 3.35
C GLY A 46 -12.01 -0.04 4.48
N VAL A 47 -12.62 1.06 4.92
CA VAL A 47 -13.59 1.06 6.01
C VAL A 47 -14.99 0.90 5.41
N GLN A 48 -15.72 -0.13 5.82
CA GLN A 48 -17.12 -0.29 5.42
C GLN A 48 -17.98 0.75 6.14
N TYR A 49 -18.95 1.30 5.42
CA TYR A 49 -19.91 2.27 5.97
C TYR A 49 -21.32 1.65 5.98
N VAL A 50 -22.06 1.89 7.05
CA VAL A 50 -23.45 1.48 7.18
C VAL A 50 -24.27 2.74 7.42
N ASP A 51 -25.26 2.97 6.55
CA ASP A 51 -26.15 4.12 6.70
C ASP A 51 -27.26 3.88 7.73
N GLU A 52 -28.02 4.93 8.05
CA GLU A 52 -29.13 4.89 9.01
C GLU A 52 -30.28 3.94 8.58
N SER A 53 -30.35 3.62 7.28
CA SER A 53 -31.34 2.68 6.72
C SER A 53 -30.90 1.21 6.80
N GLY A 54 -29.66 0.95 7.23
CA GLY A 54 -29.06 -0.38 7.29
C GLY A 54 -28.38 -0.83 5.99
N THR A 55 -28.30 0.04 4.98
CA THR A 55 -27.59 -0.26 3.72
C THR A 55 -26.08 -0.24 3.97
N ARG A 56 -25.39 -1.29 3.53
CA ARG A 56 -23.93 -1.43 3.66
C ARG A 56 -23.22 -1.03 2.37
N VAL A 57 -22.32 -0.06 2.48
CA VAL A 57 -21.41 0.33 1.40
C VAL A 57 -20.11 -0.46 1.55
N ARG A 58 -19.71 -1.15 0.49
CA ARG A 58 -18.48 -1.95 0.46
C ARG A 58 -17.25 -1.03 0.55
N GLY A 59 -16.35 -1.35 1.48
CA GLY A 59 -15.11 -0.60 1.72
C GLY A 59 -13.88 -1.16 1.01
N ASP A 60 -13.92 -2.39 0.50
CA ASP A 60 -12.70 -3.02 -0.03
C ASP A 60 -12.31 -2.49 -1.41
N CYS A 61 -11.02 -2.28 -1.61
CA CYS A 61 -10.46 -1.84 -2.88
C CYS A 61 -10.22 -3.01 -3.83
N HIS A 62 -10.40 -2.77 -5.13
CA HIS A 62 -9.97 -3.65 -6.20
C HIS A 62 -8.86 -2.95 -7.00
N LEU A 63 -7.77 -3.66 -7.29
CA LEU A 63 -6.63 -3.12 -8.02
C LEU A 63 -6.43 -3.89 -9.33
N LEU A 64 -6.34 -3.18 -10.45
CA LEU A 64 -5.94 -3.72 -11.74
C LEU A 64 -4.61 -3.05 -12.13
N LEU A 65 -3.59 -3.85 -12.41
CA LEU A 65 -2.31 -3.39 -12.95
C LEU A 65 -2.25 -3.77 -14.43
N VAL A 66 -2.03 -2.78 -15.29
CA VAL A 66 -1.90 -2.97 -16.74
C VAL A 66 -0.54 -2.47 -17.17
N GLY A 67 0.17 -3.30 -17.93
CA GLY A 67 1.47 -3.01 -18.50
C GLY A 67 1.98 -4.23 -19.24
N ASP A 68 3.02 -4.04 -20.05
CA ASP A 68 3.64 -5.16 -20.75
C ASP A 68 4.39 -6.03 -19.73
N PRO A 69 4.11 -7.35 -19.66
CA PRO A 69 4.92 -8.23 -18.84
C PRO A 69 6.34 -8.25 -19.41
N VAL A 70 7.33 -7.98 -18.57
CA VAL A 70 8.72 -8.33 -18.90
C VAL A 70 8.78 -9.84 -19.02
N SER A 71 8.73 -10.35 -20.24
CA SER A 71 9.28 -11.65 -20.56
C SER A 71 10.79 -11.44 -20.68
N LEU A 72 11.58 -12.05 -19.79
CA LEU A 72 13.00 -12.21 -20.09
C LEU A 72 13.04 -13.01 -21.41
N PRO A 73 13.56 -12.46 -22.53
CA PRO A 73 13.93 -13.33 -23.62
C PRO A 73 15.03 -14.23 -23.06
N TYR A 74 14.80 -15.54 -23.10
CA TYR A 74 15.83 -16.55 -22.90
C TYR A 74 17.15 -16.05 -23.49
N THR A 75 18.11 -15.75 -22.62
CA THR A 75 19.45 -15.39 -23.06
C THR A 75 20.44 -16.13 -22.15
N TYR A 76 20.72 -17.35 -22.60
CA TYR A 76 21.66 -18.40 -22.17
C TYR A 76 21.33 -19.17 -20.89
#